data_AF-A0A6N6Q306-F1
#
_entry.id   AF-A0A6N6Q306-F1
#
_cell.length_a   1.000
_cell.length_b   1.000
_cell.length_c   1.000
_cell.angle_alpha   90.00
_cell.angle_beta   90.00
_cell.angle_gamma   90.00
#
_symmetry.space_group_name_H-M   'P 1'
#
loop_
_entity.id
_entity.type
_entity.pdbx_description
1 polymer ?
#
loop_
_entity_poly.entity_id
_entity_poly.type
_entity_poly.pdbx_seq_one_letter_code
_entity_poly.pdbx_strand_id
1 'polypeptide(L)'
;MFLERVEGVPLWQAGAVESWEGAARWLGGMHAAFGLGPGFRDDSGMSHLPRHDARFFATWAIRAAEFVRLRFGTGSPRTRRRFERIVADYDAVVRRLVRMPVTLVHGEFYPSNILLRPDGSICPVDWELAAIGPGLLDVAALVSGEWTAAQRARMANAYRRALESAGRTPGPVDAMSADIDCCRLHLAMQWLGWAADWNPPGGHARDWLREALRLAERLGIG
;
A
#
# COMPACT_ATOMS: atom_id res chain seq x y z
N MET A 1 3.06 -28.60 -7.30
CA MET A 1 1.91 -27.69 -7.24
C MET A 1 1.52 -27.36 -8.66
N PHE A 2 0.27 -27.61 -9.05
CA PHE A 2 -0.28 -27.16 -10.34
C PHE A 2 -1.22 -26.00 -10.05
N LEU A 3 -1.07 -24.90 -10.80
CA LEU A 3 -1.90 -23.70 -10.67
C LEU A 3 -2.91 -23.65 -11.81
N GLU A 4 -4.13 -23.21 -11.52
CA GLU A 4 -5.14 -22.92 -12.53
C GLU A 4 -4.66 -21.78 -13.44
N ARG A 5 -4.83 -21.94 -14.76
CA ARG A 5 -4.63 -20.83 -15.69
C ARG A 5 -5.84 -19.91 -15.61
N VAL A 6 -5.68 -18.77 -14.95
CA VAL A 6 -6.71 -17.73 -14.92
C VAL A 6 -6.63 -16.90 -16.20
N GLU A 7 -7.74 -16.83 -16.94
CA GLU A 7 -7.88 -15.92 -18.08
C GLU A 7 -8.21 -14.50 -17.61
N GLY A 8 -7.50 -13.50 -18.13
CA GLY A 8 -7.74 -12.10 -17.85
C GLY A 8 -6.60 -11.22 -18.35
N VAL A 9 -6.85 -9.91 -18.44
CA VAL A 9 -5.81 -8.92 -18.74
C VAL A 9 -5.37 -8.22 -17.46
N PRO A 10 -4.07 -7.94 -17.26
CA PRO A 10 -3.62 -7.12 -16.14
C PRO A 10 -4.37 -5.79 -16.08
N LEU A 11 -4.77 -5.37 -14.87
CA LEU A 11 -5.65 -4.22 -14.67
C LEU A 11 -5.10 -2.92 -15.27
N TRP A 12 -3.77 -2.75 -15.27
CA TRP A 12 -3.13 -1.58 -15.88
C TRP A 12 -3.31 -1.50 -17.40
N GLN A 13 -3.62 -2.61 -18.08
CA GLN A 13 -3.89 -2.65 -19.51
C GLN A 13 -5.35 -2.32 -19.84
N ALA A 14 -6.26 -2.46 -18.89
CA ALA A 14 -7.71 -2.25 -19.10
C ALA A 14 -8.10 -0.76 -19.13
N GLY A 15 -7.25 0.15 -18.65
CA GLY A 15 -7.32 1.62 -18.81
C GLY A 15 -8.50 2.38 -18.18
N ALA A 16 -9.66 1.75 -17.96
CA ALA A 16 -10.86 2.40 -17.44
C ALA A 16 -10.86 2.47 -15.90
N VAL A 17 -11.11 3.66 -15.35
CA VAL A 17 -11.13 3.92 -13.89
C VAL A 17 -12.18 3.08 -13.16
N GLU A 18 -13.27 2.71 -13.83
CA GLU A 18 -14.35 1.86 -13.32
C GLU A 18 -13.85 0.47 -12.92
N SER A 19 -12.87 -0.06 -13.67
CA SER A 19 -12.22 -1.35 -13.36
C SER A 19 -11.39 -1.26 -12.08
N TRP A 20 -10.78 -0.10 -11.81
CA TRP A 20 -10.01 0.15 -10.60
C TRP A 20 -10.91 0.37 -9.38
N GLU A 21 -12.06 1.01 -9.56
CA GLU A 21 -13.12 1.02 -8.55
C GLU A 21 -13.65 -0.40 -8.28
N GLY A 22 -13.67 -1.27 -9.30
CA GLY A 22 -13.92 -2.71 -9.17
C GLY A 22 -12.92 -3.39 -8.25
N ALA A 23 -11.63 -3.16 -8.49
CA ALA A 23 -10.56 -3.71 -7.65
C ALA A 23 -10.62 -3.18 -6.21
N ALA A 24 -10.92 -1.89 -6.02
CA ALA A 24 -11.12 -1.30 -4.70
C ALA A 24 -12.34 -1.90 -3.97
N ARG A 25 -13.45 -2.16 -4.68
CA ARG A 25 -14.62 -2.86 -4.12
C ARG A 25 -14.28 -4.29 -3.70
N TRP A 26 -13.57 -5.02 -4.55
CA TRP A 26 -13.11 -6.38 -4.24
C TRP A 26 -12.25 -6.39 -2.97
N LEU A 27 -11.28 -5.47 -2.86
CA LEU A 27 -10.45 -5.31 -1.66
C LEU A 27 -11.30 -5.05 -0.41
N GLY A 28 -12.28 -4.16 -0.51
CA GLY A 28 -13.15 -3.84 0.63
C GLY A 28 -13.92 -5.07 1.11
N GLY A 29 -14.43 -5.90 0.19
CA GLY A 29 -15.07 -7.16 0.53
C GLY A 29 -14.12 -8.15 1.20
N MET A 30 -12.92 -8.34 0.64
CA MET A 30 -11.90 -9.23 1.20
C MET A 30 -11.47 -8.78 2.61
N HIS A 31 -11.12 -7.51 2.78
CA HIS A 31 -10.73 -6.97 4.08
C HIS A 31 -11.86 -6.99 5.10
N ALA A 32 -13.12 -6.85 4.67
CA ALA A 32 -14.25 -7.01 5.58
C ALA A 32 -14.38 -8.47 6.06
N ALA A 33 -14.17 -9.44 5.18
CA ALA A 33 -14.25 -10.87 5.50
C ALA A 33 -13.13 -11.32 6.46
N PHE A 34 -11.92 -10.78 6.30
CA PHE A 34 -10.75 -11.10 7.13
C PHE A 34 -10.44 -10.04 8.20
N GLY A 35 -11.30 -9.03 8.38
CA GLY A 35 -11.06 -7.95 9.33
C GLY A 35 -11.07 -8.45 10.78
N LEU A 36 -9.95 -8.25 11.47
CA LEU A 36 -9.73 -8.74 12.83
C LEU A 36 -10.20 -7.67 13.84
N GLY A 37 -11.32 -7.92 14.51
CA GLY A 37 -11.85 -7.05 15.56
C GLY A 37 -11.22 -7.32 16.94
N PRO A 38 -11.58 -6.52 17.97
CA PRO A 38 -11.27 -6.84 19.36
C PRO A 38 -11.83 -8.23 19.71
N GLY A 39 -10.97 -9.15 20.13
CA GLY A 39 -11.34 -10.55 20.40
C GLY A 39 -11.06 -11.53 19.25
N PHE A 40 -10.40 -11.10 18.16
CA PHE A 40 -9.85 -12.03 17.18
C PHE A 40 -8.88 -13.00 17.88
N ARG A 41 -9.28 -14.27 17.94
CA ARG A 41 -8.42 -15.37 18.33
C ARG A 41 -7.70 -15.87 17.09
N ASP A 42 -6.41 -16.12 17.22
CA ASP A 42 -5.53 -16.68 16.18
C ASP A 42 -5.83 -18.17 15.93
N ASP A 43 -7.11 -18.52 15.85
CA ASP A 43 -7.61 -19.87 15.60
C ASP A 43 -7.93 -20.05 14.10
N SER A 44 -7.79 -18.99 13.30
CA SER A 44 -8.19 -18.94 11.87
C SER A 44 -7.17 -19.55 10.90
N GLY A 45 -6.17 -20.28 11.40
CA GLY A 45 -5.09 -20.83 10.59
C GLY A 45 -4.15 -19.78 9.98
N MET A 46 -4.29 -18.49 10.31
CA MET A 46 -3.46 -17.39 9.79
C MET A 46 -2.20 -17.11 10.64
N SER A 47 -1.95 -17.93 11.66
CA SER A 47 -0.80 -17.81 12.57
C SER A 47 0.56 -17.90 11.88
N HIS A 48 0.62 -18.50 10.69
CA HIS A 48 1.82 -18.62 9.87
C HIS A 48 2.09 -17.39 8.99
N LEU A 49 1.14 -16.46 8.88
CA LEU A 49 1.33 -15.27 8.06
C LEU A 49 2.21 -14.24 8.77
N PRO A 50 3.13 -13.58 8.06
CA PRO A 50 3.87 -12.44 8.59
C PRO A 50 2.93 -11.36 9.14
N ARG A 51 3.37 -10.64 10.17
CA ARG A 51 2.62 -9.50 10.73
C ARG A 51 3.38 -8.21 10.46
N HIS A 52 2.69 -7.24 9.87
CA HIS A 52 3.20 -5.88 9.69
C HIS A 52 3.03 -5.09 10.99
N ASP A 53 4.01 -5.21 11.88
CA ASP A 53 4.05 -4.53 13.17
C ASP A 53 4.92 -3.25 13.14
N ALA A 54 5.07 -2.61 14.31
CA ALA A 54 5.91 -1.41 14.44
C ALA A 54 7.36 -1.64 13.97
N ARG A 55 7.92 -2.82 14.26
CA ARG A 55 9.30 -3.17 13.90
C ARG A 55 9.43 -3.35 12.38
N PHE A 56 8.47 -4.02 11.74
CA PHE A 56 8.39 -4.13 10.30
C PHE A 56 8.39 -2.73 9.64
N PHE A 57 7.51 -1.83 10.09
CA PHE A 57 7.41 -0.48 9.51
C PHE A 57 8.69 0.35 9.71
N ALA A 58 9.27 0.33 10.91
CA ALA A 58 10.49 1.08 11.22
C ALA A 58 11.70 0.58 10.43
N THR A 59 11.80 -0.74 10.18
CA THR A 59 12.91 -1.34 9.42
C THR A 59 13.02 -0.73 8.01
N TRP A 60 11.89 -0.48 7.35
CA TRP A 60 11.89 0.10 6.01
C TRP A 60 12.36 1.56 5.99
N ALA A 61 12.08 2.33 7.03
CA ALA A 61 12.60 3.70 7.13
C ALA A 61 14.13 3.71 7.25
N ILE A 62 14.69 2.79 8.04
CA ILE A 62 16.14 2.62 8.20
C ILE A 62 16.79 2.25 6.87
N ARG A 63 16.25 1.23 6.18
CA ARG A 63 16.79 0.79 4.87
C ARG A 63 16.70 1.89 3.81
N ALA A 64 15.60 2.63 3.77
CA ALA A 64 15.44 3.74 2.83
C ALA A 64 16.45 4.87 3.12
N ALA A 65 16.73 5.17 4.39
CA ALA A 65 17.72 6.16 4.78
C ALA A 65 19.13 5.75 4.33
N GLU A 66 19.47 4.48 4.49
CA GLU A 66 20.73 3.93 4.01
C GLU A 66 20.84 4.03 2.49
N PHE A 67 19.81 3.61 1.75
CA PHE A 67 19.76 3.75 0.30
C PHE A 67 20.00 5.21 -0.13
N VAL A 68 19.23 6.16 0.42
CA VAL A 68 19.33 7.57 0.04
C VAL A 68 20.73 8.13 0.34
N ARG A 69 21.31 7.77 1.49
CA ARG A 69 22.67 8.16 1.88
C ARG A 69 23.71 7.68 0.87
N LEU A 70 23.61 6.43 0.41
CA LEU A 70 24.55 5.82 -0.54
C LEU A 70 24.37 6.35 -1.97
N ARG A 71 23.12 6.43 -2.45
CA ARG A 71 22.81 6.78 -3.85
C ARG A 71 22.93 8.27 -4.16
N PHE A 72 22.60 9.14 -3.19
CA PHE A 72 22.51 10.60 -3.41
C PHE A 72 23.59 11.41 -2.69
N GLY A 73 24.61 10.73 -2.15
CA GLY A 73 25.82 11.24 -1.49
C GLY A 73 26.02 12.77 -1.47
N THR A 74 27.01 13.26 -2.23
CA THR A 74 27.43 14.68 -2.25
C THR A 74 26.64 15.55 -3.24
N GLY A 75 25.91 14.94 -4.19
CA GLY A 75 25.28 15.63 -5.31
C GLY A 75 23.94 16.31 -5.02
N SER A 76 23.28 16.02 -3.89
CA SER A 76 22.02 16.70 -3.52
C SER A 76 21.81 16.92 -2.00
N PRO A 77 22.66 17.73 -1.32
CA PRO A 77 22.60 17.90 0.13
C PRO A 77 21.23 18.35 0.66
N ARG A 78 20.48 19.14 -0.11
CA ARG A 78 19.11 19.58 0.27
C ARG A 78 18.11 18.42 0.28
N THR A 79 18.13 17.58 -0.75
CA THR A 79 17.24 16.42 -0.87
C THR A 79 17.51 15.42 0.24
N ARG A 80 18.80 15.15 0.48
CA ARG A 80 19.24 14.30 1.59
C ARG A 80 18.76 14.81 2.95
N ARG A 81 19.01 16.09 3.27
CA ARG A 81 18.57 16.69 4.55
C ARG A 81 17.06 16.63 4.73
N ARG A 82 16.28 16.87 3.67
CA ARG A 82 14.82 16.72 3.71
C ARG A 82 14.44 15.28 4.04
N PHE A 83 15.05 14.31 3.39
CA PHE A 83 14.77 12.90 3.65
C PHE A 83 15.18 12.45 5.06
N GLU A 84 16.33 12.91 5.56
CA GLU A 84 16.79 12.64 6.93
C GLU A 84 15.77 13.14 7.98
N ARG A 85 15.11 14.27 7.74
CA ARG A 85 14.03 14.76 8.63
C ARG A 85 12.78 13.91 8.56
N ILE A 86 12.40 13.41 7.37
CA ILE A 86 11.30 12.44 7.22
C ILE A 86 11.59 11.19 8.07
N VAL A 87 12.82 10.69 8.03
CA VAL A 87 13.24 9.52 8.82
C VAL A 87 13.22 9.82 10.32
N ALA A 88 13.66 11.01 10.74
CA ALA A 88 13.64 11.43 12.14
C ALA A 88 12.21 11.50 12.71
N ASP A 89 11.24 11.94 11.91
CA ASP A 89 9.83 12.05 12.31
C ASP A 89 9.01 10.79 12.00
N TYR A 90 9.63 9.73 11.46
CA TYR A 90 8.91 8.57 10.92
C TYR A 90 8.14 7.77 11.97
N ASP A 91 8.53 7.86 13.24
CA ASP A 91 7.80 7.27 14.37
C ASP A 91 6.33 7.73 14.41
N ALA A 92 6.02 8.94 13.95
CA ALA A 92 4.64 9.41 13.83
C ALA A 92 3.84 8.61 12.80
N VAL A 93 4.47 8.23 11.68
CA VAL A 93 3.89 7.35 10.65
C VAL A 93 3.68 5.95 11.23
N VAL A 94 4.70 5.39 11.88
CA VAL A 94 4.62 4.04 12.48
C VAL A 94 3.48 3.97 13.50
N ARG A 95 3.40 4.93 14.43
CA ARG A 95 2.30 5.02 15.40
C ARG A 95 0.93 5.10 14.75
N ARG A 96 0.82 5.75 13.60
CA ARG A 96 -0.43 5.84 12.85
C ARG A 96 -0.78 4.50 12.18
N LEU A 97 0.17 3.87 11.49
CA LEU A 97 -0.01 2.58 10.81
C LEU A 97 -0.45 1.48 11.77
N VAL A 98 0.19 1.34 12.94
CA VAL A 98 -0.13 0.27 13.91
C VAL A 98 -1.48 0.44 14.62
N ARG A 99 -2.11 1.61 14.50
CA ARG A 99 -3.46 1.88 15.03
C ARG A 99 -4.57 1.66 14.00
N MET A 100 -4.22 1.46 12.73
CA MET A 100 -5.21 1.20 11.70
C MET A 100 -5.84 -0.19 11.88
N PRO A 101 -7.09 -0.39 11.44
CA PRO A 101 -7.70 -1.72 11.43
C PRO A 101 -6.87 -2.73 10.65
N VAL A 102 -6.63 -3.89 11.26
CA VAL A 102 -5.84 -4.97 10.66
C VAL A 102 -6.72 -6.05 10.02
N THR A 103 -6.21 -6.65 8.96
CA THR A 103 -6.86 -7.67 8.13
C THR A 103 -5.78 -8.52 7.46
N LEU A 104 -6.18 -9.60 6.77
CA LEU A 104 -5.37 -10.16 5.70
C LEU A 104 -5.14 -9.08 4.64
N VAL A 105 -3.88 -8.81 4.33
CA VAL A 105 -3.44 -7.97 3.21
C VAL A 105 -2.78 -8.85 2.16
N HIS A 106 -2.94 -8.48 0.89
CA HIS A 106 -2.27 -9.13 -0.24
C HIS A 106 -0.77 -8.82 -0.26
N GLY A 107 -0.36 -7.63 0.19
CA GLY A 107 1.05 -7.21 0.27
C GLY A 107 1.60 -6.61 -1.03
N GLU A 108 1.15 -7.14 -2.17
CA GLU A 108 1.46 -6.61 -3.51
C GLU A 108 0.22 -6.36 -4.37
N PHE A 109 -0.78 -5.65 -3.85
CA PHE A 109 -2.00 -5.33 -4.60
C PHE A 109 -1.78 -4.23 -5.66
N TYR A 110 -0.77 -4.42 -6.51
CA TYR A 110 -0.46 -3.58 -7.64
C TYR A 110 -1.27 -4.02 -8.87
N PRO A 111 -1.54 -3.11 -9.81
CA PRO A 111 -2.30 -3.40 -11.03
C PRO A 111 -1.73 -4.53 -11.91
N SER A 112 -0.43 -4.82 -11.80
CA SER A 112 0.23 -5.95 -12.46
C SER A 112 -0.21 -7.30 -11.92
N ASN A 113 -0.59 -7.34 -10.63
CA ASN A 113 -0.97 -8.54 -9.89
C ASN A 113 -2.50 -8.67 -9.80
N ILE A 114 -3.24 -7.92 -10.63
CA ILE A 114 -4.70 -7.94 -10.68
C ILE A 114 -5.13 -8.25 -12.10
N LEU A 115 -5.83 -9.36 -12.30
CA LEU A 115 -6.42 -9.72 -13.57
C LEU A 115 -7.87 -9.22 -13.63
N LEU A 116 -8.21 -8.48 -14.68
CA LEU A 116 -9.59 -8.24 -15.08
C LEU A 116 -10.02 -9.39 -15.99
N ARG A 117 -10.96 -10.19 -15.50
CA ARG A 117 -11.49 -11.34 -16.24
C ARG A 117 -12.49 -10.88 -17.32
N PRO A 118 -12.75 -11.68 -18.37
CA PRO A 118 -13.68 -11.31 -19.44
C PRO A 118 -15.11 -11.00 -18.97
N ASP A 119 -15.53 -11.57 -17.84
CA ASP A 119 -16.82 -11.32 -17.20
C ASP A 119 -16.84 -10.02 -16.35
N GLY A 120 -15.73 -9.27 -16.34
CA GLY A 120 -15.55 -8.04 -15.56
C GLY A 120 -15.18 -8.27 -14.10
N SER A 121 -15.01 -9.52 -13.66
CA SER A 121 -14.61 -9.83 -12.29
C SER A 121 -13.11 -9.57 -12.06
N ILE A 122 -12.77 -9.23 -10.82
CA ILE A 122 -11.41 -8.96 -10.38
C ILE A 122 -10.80 -10.22 -9.78
N CYS A 123 -9.60 -10.59 -10.24
CA CYS A 123 -8.86 -11.73 -9.73
C CYS A 123 -7.42 -11.32 -9.38
N PRO A 124 -7.12 -11.07 -8.10
CA PRO A 124 -5.76 -10.85 -7.63
C PRO A 124 -4.97 -12.15 -7.67
N VAL A 125 -3.74 -12.06 -8.14
CA VAL A 125 -2.77 -13.14 -8.24
C VAL A 125 -1.52 -12.77 -7.46
N ASP A 126 -0.63 -13.73 -7.23
CA ASP A 126 0.64 -13.51 -6.54
C ASP A 126 0.51 -13.14 -5.05
N TRP A 127 0.08 -14.14 -4.27
CA TRP A 127 -0.18 -14.00 -2.82
C TRP A 127 1.06 -14.27 -1.96
N GLU A 128 2.26 -14.29 -2.53
CA GLU A 128 3.47 -14.71 -1.80
C GLU A 128 3.85 -13.77 -0.64
N LEU A 129 3.49 -12.49 -0.74
CA LEU A 129 3.72 -11.47 0.27
C LEU A 129 2.48 -11.17 1.13
N ALA A 130 1.49 -12.07 1.12
CA ALA A 130 0.31 -11.92 1.95
C ALA A 130 0.69 -11.90 3.44
N ALA A 131 0.03 -11.04 4.21
CA ALA A 131 0.38 -10.78 5.61
C ALA A 131 -0.85 -10.33 6.42
N ILE A 132 -0.68 -10.22 7.73
CA ILE A 132 -1.63 -9.52 8.60
C ILE A 132 -1.14 -8.08 8.81
N GLY A 133 -1.95 -7.10 8.41
CA GLY A 133 -1.59 -5.70 8.53
C GLY A 133 -2.73 -4.73 8.20
N PRO A 134 -2.44 -3.42 8.14
CA PRO A 134 -3.41 -2.41 7.76
C PRO A 134 -3.92 -2.62 6.33
N GLY A 135 -5.23 -2.82 6.16
CA GLY A 135 -5.85 -3.01 4.83
C GLY A 135 -5.61 -1.85 3.86
N LEU A 136 -5.34 -0.65 4.39
CA LEU A 136 -5.05 0.52 3.57
C LEU A 136 -3.68 0.46 2.86
N LEU A 137 -2.80 -0.48 3.21
CA LEU A 137 -1.56 -0.75 2.46
C LEU A 137 -1.88 -1.23 1.03
N ASP A 138 -2.83 -2.15 0.86
CA ASP A 138 -3.23 -2.61 -0.48
C ASP A 138 -3.97 -1.52 -1.25
N VAL A 139 -4.77 -0.69 -0.57
CA VAL A 139 -5.40 0.48 -1.21
C VAL A 139 -4.33 1.47 -1.68
N ALA A 140 -3.29 1.70 -0.88
CA ALA A 140 -2.15 2.53 -1.25
C ALA A 140 -1.38 1.98 -2.45
N ALA A 141 -1.20 0.65 -2.53
CA ALA A 141 -0.59 -0.04 -3.67
C ALA A 141 -1.45 0.13 -4.94
N LEU A 142 -2.77 -0.05 -4.83
CA LEU A 142 -3.70 0.17 -5.93
C LEU A 142 -3.62 1.61 -6.44
N VAL A 143 -3.60 2.63 -5.57
CA VAL A 143 -3.62 4.04 -6.02
C VAL A 143 -2.25 4.65 -6.31
N SER A 144 -1.20 3.82 -6.37
CA SER A 144 0.20 4.25 -6.54
C SER A 144 0.56 4.75 -7.96
N GLY A 145 -0.35 4.60 -8.93
CA GLY A 145 -0.20 5.11 -10.30
C GLY A 145 -0.44 6.61 -10.48
N GLU A 146 -0.27 7.08 -11.71
CA GLU A 146 -0.55 8.46 -12.11
C GLU A 146 -2.05 8.74 -12.16
N TRP A 147 -2.59 9.06 -10.99
CA TRP A 147 -4.00 9.40 -10.82
C TRP A 147 -4.19 10.87 -10.46
N THR A 148 -5.30 11.45 -10.88
CA THR A 148 -5.78 12.71 -10.31
C THR A 148 -6.24 12.51 -8.86
N ALA A 149 -6.36 13.59 -8.10
CA ALA A 149 -6.93 13.53 -6.75
C ALA A 149 -8.37 12.99 -6.76
N ALA A 150 -9.17 13.37 -7.76
CA ALA A 150 -10.55 12.91 -7.91
C ALA A 150 -10.64 11.39 -8.20
N GLN A 151 -9.77 10.86 -9.07
CA GLN A 151 -9.72 9.42 -9.34
C GLN A 151 -9.26 8.61 -8.13
N ARG A 152 -8.28 9.11 -7.36
CA ARG A 152 -7.90 8.47 -6.09
C ARG A 152 -9.05 8.48 -5.08
N ALA A 153 -9.76 9.59 -4.96
CA ALA A 153 -10.93 9.68 -4.09
C ALA A 153 -12.05 8.73 -4.53
N ARG A 154 -12.28 8.55 -5.84
CA ARG A 154 -13.21 7.56 -6.39
C ARG A 154 -12.87 6.13 -5.95
N MET A 155 -11.62 5.70 -6.15
CA MET A 155 -11.15 4.37 -5.71
C MET A 155 -11.24 4.19 -4.19
N ALA A 156 -10.78 5.16 -3.40
CA ALA A 156 -10.86 5.11 -1.94
C ALA A 156 -12.32 5.02 -1.44
N ASN A 157 -13.24 5.77 -2.07
CA ASN A 157 -14.66 5.71 -1.76
C ASN A 157 -15.30 4.38 -2.16
N ALA A 158 -14.88 3.78 -3.28
CA ALA A 158 -15.35 2.47 -3.71
C ALA A 158 -14.99 1.37 -2.68
N TYR A 159 -13.75 1.41 -2.18
CA TYR A 159 -13.31 0.55 -1.07
C TYR A 159 -14.11 0.81 0.22
N ARG A 160 -14.26 2.09 0.60
CA ARG A 160 -14.99 2.50 1.81
C ARG A 160 -16.44 2.03 1.79
N ARG A 161 -17.14 2.19 0.66
CA ARG A 161 -18.52 1.73 0.48
C ARG A 161 -18.62 0.20 0.54
N ALA A 162 -17.64 -0.53 0.01
CA ALA A 162 -17.63 -1.98 0.11
C ALA A 162 -17.47 -2.46 1.57
N LEU A 163 -16.65 -1.78 2.38
CA LEU A 163 -16.59 -2.03 3.82
C LEU A 163 -17.95 -1.77 4.50
N GLU A 164 -18.61 -0.65 4.19
CA GLU A 164 -19.94 -0.30 4.73
C GLU A 164 -21.00 -1.35 4.36
N SER A 165 -21.04 -1.77 3.09
CA SER A 165 -21.96 -2.82 2.61
C SER A 165 -21.74 -4.17 3.29
N ALA A 166 -20.51 -4.44 3.75
CA ALA A 166 -20.16 -5.63 4.52
C ALA A 166 -20.35 -5.47 6.05
N GLY A 167 -21.03 -4.40 6.49
CA GLY A 167 -21.35 -4.16 7.90
C GLY A 167 -20.19 -3.62 8.74
N ARG A 168 -19.09 -3.15 8.11
CA ARG A 168 -17.99 -2.49 8.80
C ARG A 168 -18.25 -0.98 8.87
N THR A 169 -17.66 -0.32 9.87
CA THR A 169 -17.76 1.13 10.05
C THR A 169 -16.41 1.78 9.76
N PRO A 170 -16.11 2.11 8.49
CA PRO A 170 -14.88 2.82 8.17
C PRO A 170 -14.88 4.21 8.80
N GLY A 171 -13.68 4.73 9.08
CA GLY A 171 -13.53 6.09 9.60
C GLY A 171 -13.97 7.19 8.63
N PRO A 172 -13.97 8.46 9.08
CA PRO A 172 -14.28 9.61 8.23
C PRO A 172 -13.40 9.67 6.98
N VAL A 173 -13.94 10.17 5.87
CA VAL A 173 -13.26 10.21 4.56
C VAL A 173 -11.89 10.91 4.63
N ASP A 174 -11.80 12.03 5.34
CA ASP A 174 -10.55 12.79 5.47
C ASP A 174 -9.51 12.04 6.30
N ALA A 175 -9.95 11.39 7.38
CA ALA A 175 -9.07 10.57 8.22
C ALA A 175 -8.51 9.38 7.42
N MET A 176 -9.39 8.67 6.68
CA MET A 176 -9.00 7.57 5.80
C MET A 176 -8.08 8.03 4.67
N SER A 177 -8.31 9.22 4.11
CA SER A 177 -7.44 9.79 3.06
C SER A 177 -6.04 10.07 3.59
N ALA A 178 -5.93 10.61 4.81
CA ALA A 178 -4.64 10.79 5.47
C ALA A 178 -3.98 9.44 5.83
N ASP A 179 -4.75 8.43 6.23
CA ASP A 179 -4.24 7.08 6.47
C ASP A 179 -3.68 6.43 5.19
N ILE A 180 -4.38 6.59 4.06
CA ILE A 180 -3.88 6.16 2.74
C ILE A 180 -2.56 6.87 2.41
N ASP A 181 -2.46 8.18 2.63
CA ASP A 181 -1.21 8.91 2.36
C ASP A 181 -0.06 8.41 3.26
N CYS A 182 -0.31 8.05 4.52
CA CYS A 182 0.68 7.40 5.38
C CYS A 182 1.10 6.02 4.84
N CYS A 183 0.15 5.21 4.37
CA CYS A 183 0.44 3.93 3.73
C CYS A 183 1.26 4.10 2.45
N ARG A 184 0.95 5.11 1.62
CA ARG A 184 1.70 5.43 0.40
C ARG A 184 3.12 5.90 0.72
N LEU A 185 3.29 6.71 1.77
CA LEU A 185 4.62 7.10 2.23
C LEU A 185 5.40 5.86 2.67
N HIS A 186 4.75 4.95 3.40
CA HIS A 186 5.37 3.68 3.79
C HIS A 186 5.80 2.83 2.61
N LEU A 187 4.95 2.64 1.60
CA LEU A 187 5.33 1.92 0.38
C LEU A 187 6.52 2.58 -0.34
N ALA A 188 6.57 3.93 -0.38
CA ALA A 188 7.72 4.63 -0.95
C ALA A 188 9.02 4.35 -0.17
N MET A 189 8.97 4.31 1.16
CA MET A 189 10.12 3.92 1.99
C MET A 189 10.51 2.46 1.73
N GLN A 190 9.54 1.56 1.65
CA GLN A 190 9.78 0.14 1.35
C GLN A 190 10.49 -0.03 0.00
N TRP A 191 9.99 0.60 -1.06
CA TRP A 191 10.62 0.53 -2.38
C TRP A 191 12.02 1.13 -2.42
N LEU A 192 12.26 2.24 -1.72
CA LEU A 192 13.60 2.82 -1.59
C LEU A 192 14.56 1.89 -0.84
N GLY A 193 14.10 1.29 0.26
CA GLY A 193 14.89 0.35 1.04
C GLY A 193 15.15 -0.98 0.34
N TRP A 194 14.21 -1.43 -0.51
CA TRP A 194 14.36 -2.62 -1.35
C TRP A 194 15.33 -2.35 -2.50
N ALA A 195 15.34 -1.13 -3.04
CA ALA A 195 16.20 -0.76 -4.16
C ALA A 195 17.71 -0.76 -3.81
N ALA A 196 18.06 -0.83 -2.52
CA ALA A 196 19.44 -1.04 -2.07
C ALA A 196 20.00 -2.40 -2.52
N ASP A 197 19.14 -3.41 -2.61
CA ASP A 197 19.51 -4.78 -2.98
C ASP A 197 19.14 -5.11 -4.44
N TRP A 198 18.40 -4.24 -5.13
CA TRP A 198 17.88 -4.49 -6.47
C TRP A 198 17.58 -3.21 -7.25
N ASN A 199 18.08 -3.06 -8.49
CA ASN A 199 17.76 -1.90 -9.33
C ASN A 199 16.61 -2.27 -10.30
N PRO A 200 15.46 -1.60 -10.27
CA PRO A 200 14.31 -1.97 -11.09
C PRO A 200 14.58 -1.74 -12.60
N PRO A 201 14.01 -2.56 -13.50
CA PRO A 201 14.03 -2.29 -14.94
C PRO A 201 13.33 -0.97 -15.29
N GLY A 202 13.83 -0.27 -16.31
CA GLY A 202 13.50 1.13 -16.64
C GLY A 202 12.04 1.49 -16.99
N GLY A 203 11.12 0.51 -17.04
CA GLY A 203 9.69 0.75 -17.28
C GLY A 203 8.82 0.94 -16.02
N HIS A 204 9.38 0.69 -14.83
CA HIS A 204 8.68 0.79 -13.53
C HIS A 204 9.40 1.70 -12.52
N ALA A 205 10.42 2.43 -12.97
CA ALA A 205 11.21 3.34 -12.15
C ALA A 205 10.38 4.58 -11.78
N ARG A 206 9.47 4.43 -10.80
CA ARG A 206 8.87 5.58 -10.13
C ARG A 206 9.92 6.28 -9.31
N ASP A 207 9.86 7.61 -9.30
CA ASP A 207 10.67 8.43 -8.40
C ASP A 207 10.08 8.35 -6.98
N TRP A 208 10.31 7.20 -6.32
CA TRP A 208 9.83 6.92 -4.97
C TRP A 208 10.37 7.92 -3.95
N LEU A 209 11.56 8.50 -4.21
CA LEU A 209 12.12 9.57 -3.40
C LEU A 209 11.28 10.85 -3.50
N ARG A 210 10.93 11.28 -4.72
CA ARG A 210 10.02 12.42 -4.92
C ARG A 210 8.65 12.16 -4.31
N GLU A 211 8.12 10.95 -4.43
CA GLU A 211 6.82 10.60 -3.83
C GLU A 211 6.89 10.67 -2.31
N ALA A 212 7.93 10.13 -1.68
CA ALA A 212 8.14 10.22 -0.24
C ALA A 212 8.23 11.67 0.23
N LEU A 213 9.01 12.52 -0.45
CA LEU A 213 9.13 13.94 -0.13
C LEU A 213 7.79 14.69 -0.24
N ARG A 214 7.03 14.43 -1.31
CA ARG A 214 5.71 15.05 -1.57
C ARG A 214 4.67 14.63 -0.53
N LEU A 215 4.65 13.36 -0.14
CA LEU A 215 3.72 12.83 0.85
C LEU A 215 4.07 13.32 2.26
N ALA A 216 5.35 13.38 2.59
CA ALA A 216 5.79 13.89 3.89
C ALA A 216 5.37 15.37 4.07
N GLU A 217 5.51 16.20 3.04
CA GLU A 217 5.03 17.59 3.07
C GLU A 217 3.50 17.67 3.28
N ARG A 218 2.71 16.82 2.61
CA ARG A 218 1.25 16.75 2.81
C ARG A 218 0.85 16.31 4.22
N LEU A 219 1.65 15.43 4.83
CA LEU A 219 1.40 14.87 6.15
C LEU A 219 1.97 15.74 7.29
N GLY A 220 2.72 16.80 6.96
CA GLY A 220 3.42 17.64 7.94
C GLY A 220 4.57 16.92 8.64
N ILE A 221 5.27 16.04 7.92
CA ILE A 221 6.38 15.21 8.42
C ILE A 221 7.68 15.70 7.76
N GLY A 222 8.71 15.99 8.57
CA GLY A 222 10.05 16.36 8.10
C GLY A 222 10.30 17.81 7.66
#